data_AF-A0A1V5CTM7-F1
#
_entry.id   AF-A0A1V5CTM7-F1
#
_cell.length_a   1.000
_cell.length_b   1.000
_cell.length_c   1.000
_cell.angle_alpha   90.00
_cell.angle_beta   90.00
_cell.angle_gamma   90.00
#
_symmetry.space_group_name_H-M   'P 1'
#
loop_
_entity.id
_entity.type
_entity.pdbx_description
1 polymer ?
#
loop_
_entity_poly.entity_id
_entity_poly.type
_entity_poly.pdbx_seq_one_letter_code
_entity_poly.pdbx_strand_id
1 'polypeptide(L)'
;MRNTPVIKEKVQIAHDILIYLSKHPDAQDTLEGIVEWWLLEQVITHHMAAVKEALAELVDRELVLEIKSADSRVRYRSNGEKYREIKAMVDEKNRITAKRKNGDKNRGIMARGPSRGKAPGKTKKQLLENNQNQP
;
A
#
# COMPACT_ATOMS: atom_id res chain seq x y z
N MET A 1 -3.45 -7.42 -15.63
CA MET A 1 -2.43 -7.67 -14.59
C MET A 1 -2.01 -6.32 -14.00
N ARG A 2 -2.45 -5.99 -12.77
CA ARG A 2 -2.06 -4.76 -12.05
C ARG A 2 -1.89 -5.09 -10.56
N ASN A 3 -0.71 -5.62 -10.19
CA ASN A 3 -0.35 -5.95 -8.81
C ASN A 3 0.94 -5.24 -8.33
N THR A 4 1.46 -4.30 -9.10
CA THR A 4 2.78 -3.67 -8.89
C THR A 4 2.99 -3.03 -7.50
N PRO A 5 1.99 -2.34 -6.88
CA PRO A 5 2.20 -1.74 -5.56
C PRO A 5 2.39 -2.77 -4.45
N VAL A 6 1.57 -3.83 -4.47
CA VAL A 6 1.58 -4.91 -3.45
C VAL A 6 2.86 -5.73 -3.52
N ILE A 7 3.41 -5.92 -4.73
CA ILE A 7 4.68 -6.64 -4.89
C ILE A 7 5.83 -5.81 -4.31
N LYS A 8 5.84 -4.50 -4.54
CA LYS A 8 6.89 -3.61 -4.00
C LYS A 8 6.90 -3.60 -2.47
N GLU A 9 5.72 -3.55 -1.86
CA GLU A 9 5.55 -3.61 -0.40
C GLU A 9 6.05 -4.94 0.18
N LYS A 10 5.65 -6.08 -0.39
CA LYS A 10 6.12 -7.40 0.06
C LYS A 10 7.63 -7.58 -0.08
N VAL A 11 8.23 -7.07 -1.16
CA VAL A 11 9.68 -7.11 -1.36
C VAL A 11 10.40 -6.27 -0.30
N GLN A 12 9.87 -5.10 0.04
CA GLN A 12 10.43 -4.26 1.10
C GLN A 12 10.33 -4.95 2.47
N ILE A 13 9.17 -5.51 2.81
CA ILE A 13 8.96 -6.25 4.06
C ILE A 13 9.93 -7.44 4.16
N ALA A 14 10.09 -8.21 3.09
CA ALA A 14 11.02 -9.35 3.07
C ALA A 14 12.47 -8.89 3.29
N HIS A 15 12.88 -7.80 2.65
CA HIS A 15 14.23 -7.24 2.83
C HIS A 15 14.44 -6.76 4.28
N ASP A 16 13.46 -6.09 4.87
CA ASP A 16 13.53 -5.63 6.25
C ASP A 16 13.63 -6.84 7.20
N ILE A 17 12.78 -7.88 7.05
CA ILE A 17 12.88 -9.12 7.84
C ILE A 17 14.28 -9.76 7.75
N LEU A 18 14.92 -9.75 6.57
CA LEU A 18 16.27 -10.28 6.43
C LEU A 18 17.31 -9.43 7.15
N ILE A 19 17.19 -8.09 7.12
CA ILE A 19 18.05 -7.19 7.92
C ILE A 19 17.91 -7.52 9.41
N TYR A 20 16.70 -7.76 9.91
CA TYR A 20 16.48 -8.13 11.30
C TYR A 20 17.24 -9.38 11.71
N LEU A 21 16.93 -10.49 11.02
CA LEU A 21 17.48 -11.79 11.35
C LEU A 21 19.00 -11.83 11.18
N SER A 22 19.56 -11.02 10.26
CA SER A 22 21.00 -10.88 10.12
C SER A 22 21.68 -10.21 11.33
N LYS A 23 20.97 -9.29 12.01
CA LYS A 23 21.47 -8.59 13.21
C LYS A 23 21.22 -9.40 14.49
N HIS A 24 20.24 -10.30 14.47
CA HIS A 24 19.86 -11.15 15.59
C HIS A 24 19.81 -12.62 15.14
N PRO A 25 20.97 -13.26 14.88
CA PRO A 25 21.02 -14.61 14.31
C PRO A 25 20.41 -15.69 15.21
N ASP A 26 20.33 -15.44 16.53
CA ASP A 26 19.71 -16.33 17.50
C ASP A 26 18.23 -16.01 17.76
N ALA A 27 17.65 -15.03 17.06
CA ALA A 27 16.24 -14.68 17.21
C ALA A 27 15.35 -15.85 16.78
N GLN A 28 14.48 -16.28 17.70
CA GLN A 28 13.44 -17.28 17.46
C GLN A 28 12.06 -16.65 17.69
N ASP A 29 11.83 -15.52 17.03
CA ASP A 29 10.55 -14.81 17.17
C ASP A 29 9.43 -15.51 16.40
N THR A 30 8.22 -15.37 16.92
CA THR A 30 7.01 -15.72 16.19
C THR A 30 6.68 -14.63 15.17
N LEU A 31 5.72 -14.90 14.27
CA LEU A 31 5.22 -13.88 13.34
C LEU A 31 4.75 -12.62 14.09
N GLU A 32 4.05 -12.81 15.21
CA GLU A 32 3.57 -11.73 16.07
C GLU A 32 4.75 -10.94 16.65
N GLY A 33 5.81 -11.61 17.13
CA GLY A 33 7.02 -10.95 17.63
C GLY A 33 7.73 -10.10 16.56
N ILE A 34 7.87 -10.64 15.34
CA ILE A 34 8.48 -9.92 14.20
C ILE A 34 7.64 -8.70 13.82
N VAL A 35 6.32 -8.81 13.82
CA VAL A 35 5.40 -7.74 13.40
C VAL A 35 5.25 -6.65 14.47
N GLU A 36 4.96 -7.04 15.72
CA GLU A 36 4.60 -6.10 16.79
C GLU A 36 5.78 -5.29 17.30
N TRP A 37 6.98 -5.89 17.35
CA TRP A 37 8.12 -5.26 18.01
C TRP A 37 9.11 -4.72 16.98
N TRP A 38 9.58 -5.56 16.06
CA TRP A 38 10.68 -5.15 15.20
C TRP A 38 10.23 -4.38 13.96
N LEU A 39 9.24 -4.90 13.23
CA LEU A 39 8.78 -4.23 12.01
C LEU A 39 8.15 -2.86 12.34
N LEU A 40 7.40 -2.78 13.44
CA LEU A 40 6.85 -1.51 13.94
C LEU A 40 7.96 -0.51 14.28
N GLU A 41 9.01 -0.93 14.99
CA GLU A 41 10.14 -0.07 15.35
C GLU A 41 10.94 0.41 14.12
N GLN A 42 11.19 -0.46 13.15
CA GLN A 42 11.87 -0.07 11.90
C GLN A 42 11.04 0.90 11.08
N VAL A 43 9.74 0.64 10.96
CA VAL A 43 8.80 1.53 10.26
C VAL A 43 8.77 2.89 10.96
N ILE A 44 8.68 2.93 12.29
CA ILE A 44 8.73 4.19 13.07
C ILE A 44 10.05 4.92 12.82
N THR A 45 11.18 4.21 12.88
CA THR A 45 12.51 4.79 12.66
C THR A 45 12.65 5.36 11.25
N HIS A 46 12.21 4.61 10.24
CA HIS A 46 12.27 5.03 8.84
C HIS A 46 11.39 6.26 8.57
N HIS A 47 10.19 6.30 9.16
CA HIS A 47 9.27 7.41 8.96
C HIS A 47 9.59 8.63 9.84
N MET A 48 10.45 8.50 10.85
CA MET A 48 10.76 9.59 11.77
C MET A 48 11.31 10.84 11.05
N ALA A 49 12.18 10.66 10.05
CA ALA A 49 12.73 11.77 9.27
C ALA A 49 11.63 12.48 8.46
N ALA A 50 10.82 11.72 7.72
CA ALA A 50 9.70 12.25 6.95
C ALA A 50 8.65 12.95 7.83
N VAL A 51 8.37 12.42 9.03
CA VAL A 51 7.47 13.05 10.00
C VAL A 51 8.05 14.37 10.51
N LYS A 52 9.36 14.43 10.81
CA LYS A 52 10.02 15.67 11.23
C LYS A 52 9.96 16.73 10.14
N GLU A 53 10.24 16.38 8.90
CA GLU A 53 10.13 17.30 7.76
C GLU A 53 8.69 17.80 7.58
N ALA A 54 7.71 16.90 7.58
CA ALA A 54 6.31 17.27 7.47
C ALA A 54 5.84 18.16 8.64
N LEU A 55 6.30 17.90 9.87
CA LEU A 55 6.01 18.76 11.01
C LEU A 55 6.66 20.14 10.86
N ALA A 56 7.90 20.21 10.36
CA ALA A 56 8.58 21.48 10.11
C ALA A 56 7.81 22.34 9.09
N GLU A 57 7.36 21.74 7.98
CA GLU A 57 6.53 22.42 6.98
C GLU A 57 5.18 22.90 7.56
N LEU A 58 4.53 22.09 8.39
CA LEU A 58 3.27 22.46 9.02
C LEU A 58 3.43 23.57 10.07
N VAL A 59 4.58 23.62 10.74
CA VAL A 59 4.94 24.69 11.68
C VAL A 59 5.27 25.99 10.94
N ASP A 60 6.04 25.91 9.85
CA ASP A 60 6.35 27.07 8.99
C ASP A 60 5.10 27.74 8.43
N ARG A 61 4.07 26.93 8.12
CA ARG A 61 2.76 27.40 7.67
C ARG A 61 1.82 27.83 8.79
N GLU A 62 2.27 27.80 10.04
CA GLU A 62 1.50 28.11 11.25
C GLU A 62 0.25 27.23 11.45
N LEU A 63 0.15 26.08 10.76
CA LEU A 63 -0.98 25.14 10.90
C LEU A 63 -0.82 24.27 12.14
N VAL A 64 0.42 23.99 12.52
CA VAL A 64 0.80 23.30 13.75
C VAL A 64 1.67 24.24 14.58
N LEU A 65 1.47 24.25 15.88
CA LEU A 65 2.28 25.00 16.83
C LEU A 65 3.23 24.06 17.55
N GLU A 66 4.49 24.46 17.60
CA GLU A 66 5.53 23.81 18.40
C GLU A 66 5.56 24.41 19.82
N ILE A 67 5.46 23.55 20.84
CA ILE A 67 5.50 23.94 22.26
C ILE A 67 6.69 23.24 22.90
N LYS A 68 7.70 24.04 23.28
CA LYS A 68 8.84 23.57 24.06
C LYS A 68 8.43 23.50 25.52
N SER A 69 8.49 22.30 26.09
CA SER A 69 8.17 22.04 27.50
C SER A 69 9.42 22.11 28.37
N ALA A 70 9.25 22.34 29.68
CA ALA A 70 10.35 22.43 30.63
C ALA A 70 11.17 21.13 30.77
N ASP A 71 10.59 19.99 30.38
CA ASP A 71 11.23 18.67 30.36
C ASP A 71 12.11 18.44 29.11
N SER A 72 12.43 19.50 28.35
CA SER A 72 13.15 19.46 27.07
C SER A 72 12.44 18.66 25.96
N ARG A 73 11.17 18.29 26.16
CA ARG A 73 10.36 17.66 25.12
C ARG A 73 9.63 18.72 24.29
N VAL A 74 9.52 18.44 23.00
CA VAL A 74 8.72 19.24 22.07
C VAL A 74 7.35 18.59 21.92
N ARG A 75 6.28 19.39 22.08
CA ARG A 75 4.90 18.98 21.85
C ARG A 75 4.32 19.76 20.67
N TYR A 76 3.49 19.10 19.87
CA TYR A 76 2.84 19.70 18.71
C TYR A 76 1.33 19.76 18.94
N ARG A 77 0.69 20.87 18.56
CA ARG A 77 -0.78 20.99 18.56
C ARG A 77 -1.25 21.71 17.30
N SER A 78 -2.49 21.46 16.87
CA SER A 78 -3.10 22.25 15.79
C SER A 78 -3.25 23.71 16.18
N ASN A 79 -3.01 24.63 15.25
CA ASN A 79 -3.30 26.04 15.47
C ASN A 79 -4.81 26.30 15.33
N GLY A 80 -5.45 26.70 16.44
CA GLY A 80 -6.87 27.03 16.47
C GLY A 80 -7.23 28.24 15.59
N GLU A 81 -6.31 29.19 15.42
CA GLU A 81 -6.52 30.38 14.59
C GLU A 81 -6.63 30.05 13.10
N LYS A 82 -5.97 28.97 12.67
CA LYS A 82 -6.01 28.45 11.29
C LYS A 82 -7.03 27.32 11.11
N TYR A 83 -7.93 27.10 12.06
CA TYR A 83 -8.86 25.97 12.05
C TYR A 83 -9.65 25.83 10.74
N ARG A 84 -10.11 26.95 10.14
CA ARG A 84 -10.84 26.93 8.87
C ARG A 84 -9.99 26.42 7.71
N GLU A 85 -8.72 26.82 7.64
CA GLU A 85 -7.77 26.36 6.62
C GLU A 85 -7.46 24.88 6.82
N ILE A 86 -7.13 24.48 8.05
CA ILE A 86 -6.85 23.08 8.40
C ILE A 86 -8.03 22.19 8.00
N LYS A 87 -9.25 22.59 8.34
CA LYS A 87 -10.47 21.85 7.99
C LYS A 87 -10.65 21.75 6.48
N ALA A 88 -10.46 22.84 5.73
CA ALA A 88 -10.58 22.83 4.27
C ALA A 88 -9.57 21.89 3.61
N MET A 89 -8.32 21.85 4.09
CA MET A 89 -7.29 20.94 3.59
C MET A 89 -7.63 19.47 3.85
N VAL A 90 -8.15 19.16 5.04
CA VAL A 90 -8.61 17.81 5.40
C VAL A 90 -9.79 17.38 4.52
N ASP A 91 -10.77 18.26 4.35
CA ASP A 91 -11.96 17.99 3.55
C ASP A 91 -11.62 17.77 2.06
N GLU A 92 -10.72 18.56 1.48
CA GLU A 92 -10.29 18.37 0.08
C GLU A 92 -9.54 17.04 -0.09
N LYS A 93 -8.66 16.67 0.86
CA LYS A 93 -7.95 15.38 0.81
C LYS A 93 -8.93 14.21 0.90
N ASN A 94 -9.95 14.31 1.74
CA ASN A 94 -11.03 13.31 1.84
C ASN A 94 -11.86 13.20 0.55
N ARG A 95 -12.10 14.32 -0.13
CA ARG A 95 -12.80 14.33 -1.42
C ARG A 95 -12.00 13.62 -2.51
N ILE A 96 -10.69 13.84 -2.56
CA ILE A 96 -9.79 13.19 -3.54
C ILE A 96 -9.71 11.69 -3.28
N THR A 97 -9.60 11.25 -2.02
CA THR A 97 -9.56 9.81 -1.68
C THR A 97 -10.90 9.12 -1.96
N ALA A 98 -12.03 9.79 -1.71
CA ALA A 98 -13.36 9.26 -2.02
C ALA A 98 -13.60 9.10 -3.53
N LYS A 99 -13.17 10.08 -4.35
CA LYS A 99 -13.27 10.00 -5.82
C LYS A 99 -12.45 8.84 -6.40
N ARG A 100 -11.25 8.59 -5.87
CA ARG A 100 -10.40 7.44 -6.28
C ARG A 100 -11.10 6.10 -6.00
N LYS A 101 -11.70 5.93 -4.82
CA LYS A 101 -12.44 4.70 -4.46
C LYS A 101 -13.66 4.43 -5.36
N ASN A 102 -14.37 5.47 -5.82
CA ASN A 102 -15.51 5.28 -6.74
C ASN A 102 -15.09 5.04 -8.20
N GLY A 103 -13.96 5.60 -8.64
CA GLY A 103 -13.41 5.34 -9.97
C GLY A 103 -12.95 3.90 -10.17
N ASP A 104 -12.40 3.26 -9.13
CA ASP A 104 -12.01 1.86 -9.18
C ASP A 104 -13.23 0.90 -9.15
N LYS A 105 -14.32 1.27 -8.45
CA LYS A 105 -15.58 0.50 -8.46
C LYS A 105 -16.29 0.52 -9.82
N ASN A 106 -16.32 1.68 -10.49
CA ASN A 106 -17.01 1.82 -11.78
C ASN A 106 -16.30 1.12 -12.96
N ARG A 107 -15.02 0.73 -12.82
CA ARG A 107 -14.31 -0.09 -13.83
C ARG A 107 -14.68 -1.57 -13.82
N GLY A 108 -15.40 -2.06 -12.81
CA GLY A 108 -15.81 -3.47 -12.69
C GLY A 108 -17.08 -3.86 -13.45
N ILE A 109 -17.83 -2.92 -14.03
CA ILE A 109 -19.20 -3.18 -14.54
C ILE A 109 -19.27 -3.31 -16.09
N MET A 110 -18.20 -3.04 -16.85
CA MET A 110 -18.27 -3.01 -18.33
C MET A 110 -17.77 -4.26 -19.09
N ALA A 111 -17.70 -5.45 -18.47
CA ALA A 111 -17.30 -6.68 -19.16
C ALA A 111 -18.37 -7.78 -19.15
N ARG A 112 -19.62 -7.46 -19.50
CA ARG A 112 -20.64 -8.46 -19.90
C ARG A 112 -21.55 -7.88 -20.98
N GLY A 113 -21.07 -7.86 -22.22
CA GLY A 113 -21.94 -7.71 -23.40
C GLY A 113 -22.71 -9.03 -23.66
N PRO A 114 -23.94 -8.97 -24.21
CA PRO A 114 -24.75 -10.15 -24.42
C PRO A 114 -24.25 -10.95 -25.62
N SER A 115 -23.64 -12.11 -25.36
CA SER A 115 -23.25 -13.05 -26.42
C SER A 115 -24.51 -13.75 -26.96
N ARG A 116 -25.00 -13.27 -28.12
CA ARG A 116 -26.06 -13.89 -28.93
C ARG A 116 -25.43 -14.45 -30.20
N GLY A 117 -25.45 -15.77 -30.37
CA GLY A 117 -25.10 -16.44 -31.62
C GLY A 117 -25.23 -17.96 -31.49
N LYS A 118 -26.33 -18.53 -32.00
CA LYS A 118 -26.59 -19.98 -32.08
C LYS A 118 -25.78 -20.62 -33.25
N ALA A 119 -25.28 -21.84 -32.95
CA ALA A 119 -24.98 -23.08 -33.72
C ALA A 119 -25.37 -23.20 -35.24
N PRO A 120 -24.93 -24.21 -36.06
CA PRO A 120 -24.50 -25.59 -35.66
C PRO A 120 -23.46 -26.37 -36.52
N GLY A 121 -22.87 -27.42 -35.92
CA GLY A 121 -22.63 -28.74 -36.55
C GLY A 121 -21.41 -28.97 -37.46
N LYS A 122 -20.53 -29.92 -37.07
CA LYS A 122 -20.29 -31.22 -37.76
C LYS A 122 -19.15 -32.01 -37.10
N THR A 123 -19.32 -33.33 -37.15
CA THR A 123 -18.62 -34.38 -36.41
C THR A 123 -17.54 -35.07 -37.25
N LYS A 124 -16.69 -35.83 -36.54
CA LYS A 124 -15.92 -37.03 -36.94
C LYS A 124 -14.54 -36.84 -37.61
N LYS A 125 -13.57 -37.49 -36.95
CA LYS A 125 -12.45 -38.26 -37.53
C LYS A 125 -11.71 -37.62 -38.70
N GLN A 126 -10.58 -36.98 -38.45
CA GLN A 126 -9.34 -37.27 -39.21
C GLN A 126 -8.19 -36.39 -38.71
N LEU A 127 -7.14 -37.04 -38.22
CA LEU A 127 -5.71 -36.68 -38.26
C LEU A 127 -5.02 -37.85 -37.54
N LEU A 128 -5.14 -39.06 -38.10
CA LEU A 128 -4.09 -39.75 -38.86
C LEU A 128 -2.73 -39.67 -38.16
N GLU A 129 -2.58 -40.60 -37.23
CA GLU A 129 -1.32 -41.11 -36.72
C GLU A 129 -0.89 -42.23 -37.69
N ASN A 130 0.19 -42.01 -38.43
CA ASN A 130 0.85 -43.02 -39.28
C ASN A 130 2.29 -42.57 -39.56
N ASN A 131 3.25 -43.29 -38.97
CA ASN A 131 4.62 -43.58 -39.42
C ASN A 131 5.50 -43.82 -38.19
N GLN A 132 6.23 -44.92 -37.98
CA GLN A 132 6.68 -45.98 -38.87
C GLN A 132 7.23 -47.15 -38.01
N ASN A 133 6.93 -48.38 -38.45
CA ASN A 133 7.70 -49.65 -38.38
C ASN A 133 9.24 -49.45 -38.36
N GLN A 134 10.15 -50.29 -37.87
CA GLN A 134 10.30 -51.76 -37.64
C GLN A 134 11.75 -51.97 -37.07
N PRO A 135 12.31 -53.18 -36.83
CA PRO A 135 11.78 -54.54 -37.00
C PRO A 135 11.60 -55.34 -35.71
#